data_AF-A0A820BQ93-F1
#
_entry.id   AF-A0A820BQ93-F1
#
_cell.length_a   1.000
_cell.length_b   1.000
_cell.length_c   1.000
_cell.angle_alpha   90.00
_cell.angle_beta   90.00
_cell.angle_gamma   90.00
#
_symmetry.space_group_name_H-M   'P 1'
#
loop_
_entity.id
_entity.type
_entity.pdbx_description
1 polymer ?
#
loop_
_entity_poly.entity_id
_entity_poly.type
_entity_poly.pdbx_seq_one_letter_code
_entity_poly.pdbx_strand_id
1 'polypeptide(L)'
;MSCSHRQLSYQSNDITYRKTSLLQYESPRLFVNHDLSNTDYKKICRATISPSVRPISFYDNKLNLFDPYSDFCRPADILDFLFPPIELFNKTNHKYILCVSRNPATKTDVYHLEKQLNHRLKISQANEVGLCNHRREIYNECFDELIRQVTIEW
;
A
#
# COMPACT_ATOMS: atom_id res chain seq x y z
N MET A 1 -20.00 -6.17 -42.16
CA MET A 1 -20.58 -5.77 -40.87
C MET A 1 -20.05 -6.70 -39.79
N SER A 2 -19.53 -6.10 -38.72
CA SER A 2 -19.24 -6.64 -37.38
C SER A 2 -18.32 -7.88 -37.28
N CYS A 3 -17.01 -7.69 -37.11
CA CYS A 3 -16.31 -7.47 -35.84
C CYS A 3 -16.07 -8.78 -35.07
N SER A 4 -14.94 -9.42 -35.39
CA SER A 4 -14.31 -10.46 -34.58
C SER A 4 -13.23 -9.85 -33.70
N HIS A 5 -13.17 -10.39 -32.48
CA HIS A 5 -12.05 -10.38 -31.55
C HIS A 5 -11.54 -9.04 -31.02
N ARG A 6 -11.81 -8.81 -29.73
CA ARG A 6 -10.76 -8.43 -28.79
C ARG A 6 -11.08 -8.97 -27.39
N GLN A 7 -10.67 -10.21 -27.14
CA GLN A 7 -10.24 -10.57 -25.79
C GLN A 7 -9.06 -9.64 -25.48
N LEU A 8 -9.31 -8.58 -24.71
CA LEU A 8 -8.25 -7.73 -24.19
C LEU A 8 -7.55 -8.52 -23.09
N SER A 9 -6.56 -9.31 -23.49
CA SER A 9 -5.52 -9.81 -22.61
C SER A 9 -4.75 -8.61 -22.05
N TYR A 10 -5.20 -8.08 -20.91
CA TYR A 10 -4.42 -7.13 -20.13
C TYR A 10 -3.20 -7.88 -19.57
N GLN A 11 -2.08 -7.82 -20.28
CA GLN A 11 -0.79 -8.24 -19.74
C GLN A 11 -0.23 -7.11 -18.87
N SER A 12 -0.28 -7.32 -17.56
CA SER A 12 0.33 -6.52 -16.49
C SER A 12 1.87 -6.52 -16.53
N ASN A 13 2.48 -6.41 -17.71
CA ASN A 13 3.93 -6.59 -17.94
C ASN A 13 4.71 -5.28 -18.14
N ASP A 14 4.06 -4.11 -18.12
CA ASP A 14 4.72 -2.82 -18.39
C ASP A 14 4.91 -1.90 -17.18
N ILE A 15 4.54 -2.35 -15.98
CA ILE A 15 4.76 -1.62 -14.73
C ILE A 15 5.92 -2.29 -13.97
N THR A 16 7.01 -1.56 -13.77
CA THR A 16 8.17 -2.06 -13.02
C THR A 16 7.91 -1.84 -11.52
N TYR A 17 7.53 -2.89 -10.79
CA TYR A 17 7.48 -2.87 -9.32
C TYR A 17 7.92 -4.21 -8.73
N ARG A 18 8.36 -4.18 -7.46
CA ARG A 18 8.81 -5.39 -6.76
C ARG A 18 7.60 -6.28 -6.47
N LYS A 19 7.34 -7.25 -7.36
CA LYS A 19 6.23 -8.22 -7.22
C LYS A 19 6.39 -9.15 -6.02
N THR A 20 7.56 -9.15 -5.37
CA THR A 20 7.90 -10.02 -4.26
C THR A 20 8.05 -9.17 -2.98
N SER A 21 6.93 -8.78 -2.38
CA SER A 21 6.89 -8.21 -1.03
C SER A 21 6.06 -9.12 -0.13
N LEU A 22 6.39 -9.21 1.17
CA LEU A 22 5.50 -9.84 2.16
C LEU A 22 4.30 -8.96 2.49
N LEU A 23 4.44 -7.63 2.37
CA LEU A 23 3.34 -6.68 2.51
C LEU A 23 2.35 -6.84 1.36
N GLN A 24 1.09 -7.00 1.71
CA GLN A 24 0.04 -7.18 0.73
C GLN A 24 -0.40 -5.84 0.13
N TYR A 25 -0.32 -5.73 -1.18
CA TYR A 25 -0.81 -4.58 -1.95
C TYR A 25 -2.06 -4.92 -2.74
N GLU A 26 -2.87 -3.90 -3.04
CA GLU A 26 -3.94 -4.00 -4.02
C GLU A 26 -3.38 -4.06 -5.46
N SER A 27 -4.23 -4.43 -6.42
CA SER A 27 -3.86 -4.31 -7.83
C SER A 27 -3.61 -2.84 -8.20
N PRO A 28 -2.50 -2.50 -8.88
CA PRO A 28 -2.21 -1.13 -9.29
C PRO A 28 -3.37 -0.54 -10.10
N ARG A 29 -3.86 0.63 -9.70
CA ARG A 29 -4.97 1.31 -10.37
C ARG A 29 -4.43 2.43 -11.24
N LEU A 30 -4.91 2.54 -12.48
CA LEU A 30 -4.57 3.64 -13.37
C LEU A 30 -5.08 4.95 -12.76
N PHE A 31 -4.20 5.94 -12.61
CA PHE A 31 -4.57 7.25 -12.13
C PHE A 31 -5.09 8.09 -13.29
N VAL A 32 -6.37 8.46 -13.27
CA VAL A 32 -6.97 9.38 -14.24
C VAL A 32 -7.21 10.70 -13.52
N ASN A 33 -6.80 11.82 -14.12
CA ASN A 33 -6.79 13.17 -13.50
C ASN A 33 -8.15 13.64 -12.94
N HIS A 34 -9.26 12.93 -13.18
CA HIS A 34 -10.58 13.24 -12.65
C HIS A 34 -10.86 12.62 -11.25
N ASP A 35 -9.96 11.78 -10.72
CA ASP A 35 -10.10 11.09 -9.41
C ASP A 35 -9.68 11.96 -8.20
N LEU A 36 -9.52 13.27 -8.41
CA LEU A 36 -9.02 14.28 -7.44
C LEU A 36 -9.85 14.43 -6.15
N SER A 37 -11.00 13.78 -6.02
CA SER A 37 -11.96 14.05 -4.94
C SER A 37 -11.90 13.06 -3.76
N ASN A 38 -11.26 11.88 -3.90
CA ASN A 38 -11.46 10.81 -2.92
C ASN A 38 -10.20 10.06 -2.46
N THR A 39 -9.02 10.39 -2.99
CA THR A 39 -7.74 9.79 -2.55
C THR A 39 -6.72 10.87 -2.28
N ASP A 40 -6.99 11.65 -1.24
CA ASP A 40 -6.13 12.71 -0.73
C ASP A 40 -4.94 12.19 0.09
N TYR A 41 -4.36 11.04 -0.28
CA TYR A 41 -3.12 10.58 0.35
C TYR A 41 -2.01 11.64 0.21
N LYS A 42 -2.03 12.41 -0.88
CA LYS A 42 -1.17 13.58 -1.05
C LYS A 42 -1.46 14.71 -0.08
N LYS A 43 -2.69 14.90 0.41
CA LYS A 43 -3.00 15.91 1.44
C LYS A 43 -2.67 15.38 2.83
N ILE A 44 -2.80 14.06 3.06
CA ILE A 44 -2.31 13.39 4.28
C ILE A 44 -0.78 13.51 4.37
N CYS A 45 -0.05 13.33 3.26
CA CYS A 45 1.40 13.49 3.22
C CYS A 45 1.89 14.94 3.00
N ARG A 46 1.08 15.83 2.39
CA ARG A 46 1.36 17.27 2.21
C ARG A 46 0.46 18.09 3.12
N ALA A 47 0.69 18.02 4.43
CA ALA A 47 0.39 19.14 5.31
C ALA A 47 1.28 20.34 4.94
N THR A 48 1.02 20.93 3.77
CA THR A 48 1.46 22.26 3.37
C THR A 48 0.41 22.79 2.38
N ILE A 49 -0.62 23.42 2.97
CA ILE A 49 -1.34 24.59 2.45
C ILE A 49 -2.25 24.35 1.23
N SER A 50 -3.56 24.23 1.47
CA SER A 50 -4.58 24.84 0.59
C SER A 50 -5.85 25.22 1.38
N PRO A 51 -6.37 26.47 1.30
CA PRO A 51 -7.44 26.95 2.18
C PRO A 51 -8.86 26.57 1.75
N SER A 52 -9.05 25.85 0.64
CA SER A 52 -10.38 25.70 0.02
C SER A 52 -11.03 24.32 0.16
N VAL A 53 -10.46 23.41 0.96
CA VAL A 53 -11.07 22.10 1.25
C VAL A 53 -11.81 22.18 2.58
N ARG A 54 -13.10 21.82 2.58
CA ARG A 54 -13.94 21.75 3.79
C ARG A 54 -13.24 20.93 4.88
N PRO A 55 -13.41 21.26 6.19
CA PRO A 55 -12.63 20.63 7.23
C PRO A 55 -12.89 19.14 7.29
N ILE A 56 -12.00 18.33 6.73
CA ILE A 56 -11.99 16.89 6.99
C ILE A 56 -11.45 16.81 8.41
N SER A 57 -12.27 16.44 9.39
CA SER A 57 -11.97 16.40 10.84
C SER A 57 -10.83 15.46 11.27
N PHE A 58 -9.94 15.10 10.36
CA PHE A 58 -8.84 14.13 10.49
C PHE A 58 -7.49 14.81 10.76
N TYR A 59 -7.48 16.14 10.90
CA TYR A 59 -6.28 16.92 11.17
C TYR A 59 -6.47 17.81 12.40
N ASP A 60 -5.48 17.80 13.28
CA ASP A 60 -5.38 18.85 14.29
C ASP A 60 -5.00 20.15 13.61
N ASN A 61 -6.01 21.02 13.43
CA ASN A 61 -5.87 22.34 12.82
C ASN A 61 -4.85 23.23 13.54
N LYS A 62 -4.53 22.96 14.82
CA LYS A 62 -3.52 23.72 15.56
C LYS A 62 -2.10 23.28 15.24
N LEU A 63 -1.90 21.99 14.92
CA LEU A 63 -0.58 21.39 14.71
C LEU A 63 -0.31 21.02 13.25
N ASN A 64 -1.30 21.13 12.36
CA ASN A 64 -1.26 20.63 10.98
C ASN A 64 -0.81 19.15 10.90
N LEU A 65 -1.26 18.32 11.84
CA LEU A 65 -0.84 16.92 11.96
C LEU A 65 -2.04 15.98 11.76
N PHE A 66 -1.79 14.82 11.16
CA PHE A 66 -2.74 13.70 11.11
C PHE A 66 -3.13 13.30 12.53
N ASP A 67 -4.43 13.25 12.80
CA ASP A 67 -4.96 12.79 14.08
C ASP A 67 -5.50 11.35 13.94
N PRO A 68 -4.72 10.33 14.35
CA PRO A 68 -5.15 8.94 14.28
C PRO A 68 -6.28 8.62 15.28
N TYR A 69 -6.56 9.49 16.26
CA TYR A 69 -7.58 9.29 17.28
C TYR A 69 -8.89 10.03 16.99
N SER A 70 -8.98 10.74 15.87
CA SER A 70 -10.22 11.39 15.46
C SER A 70 -11.32 10.36 15.27
N ASP A 71 -12.54 10.66 15.75
CA ASP A 71 -13.72 9.80 15.61
C ASP A 71 -14.09 9.49 14.15
N PHE A 72 -13.56 10.27 13.21
CA PHE A 72 -13.78 10.08 11.77
C PHE A 72 -12.66 9.26 11.12
N CYS A 73 -11.54 9.03 11.81
CA CYS A 73 -10.39 8.31 11.30
C CYS A 73 -10.74 6.84 11.04
N ARG A 74 -10.69 6.41 9.78
CA ARG A 74 -10.94 5.01 9.43
C ARG A 74 -9.60 4.26 9.37
N PRO A 75 -9.59 2.94 9.57
CA PRO A 75 -8.42 2.09 9.38
C PRO A 75 -7.64 2.35 8.09
N ALA A 76 -8.35 2.59 6.98
CA ALA A 76 -7.74 2.90 5.69
C ALA A 76 -6.94 4.21 5.68
N ASP A 77 -7.35 5.21 6.45
CA ASP A 77 -6.67 6.50 6.53
C ASP A 77 -5.39 6.39 7.36
N ILE A 78 -5.41 5.55 8.42
CA ILE A 78 -4.21 5.18 9.19
C ILE A 78 -3.23 4.40 8.32
N LEU A 79 -3.71 3.46 7.50
CA LEU A 79 -2.85 2.75 6.56
C LEU A 79 -2.23 3.65 5.50
N ASP A 80 -3.00 4.56 4.91
CA ASP A 80 -2.46 5.51 3.92
C ASP A 80 -1.41 6.45 4.57
N PHE A 81 -1.50 6.71 5.88
CA PHE A 81 -0.48 7.44 6.63
C PHE A 81 0.78 6.59 6.92
N LEU A 82 0.61 5.36 7.43
CA LEU A 82 1.71 4.45 7.77
C LEU A 82 2.45 3.94 6.51
N PHE A 83 1.70 3.67 5.45
CA PHE A 83 2.18 3.17 4.17
C PHE A 83 1.66 4.05 3.03
N PRO A 84 2.30 5.20 2.79
CA PRO A 84 1.90 6.13 1.73
C PRO A 84 1.78 5.43 0.37
N PRO A 85 0.69 5.68 -0.38
CA PRO A 85 0.51 5.11 -1.70
C PRO A 85 1.69 5.41 -2.64
N ILE A 86 2.14 4.36 -3.32
CA ILE A 86 3.30 4.42 -4.20
C ILE A 86 2.84 4.81 -5.61
N GLU A 87 3.52 5.80 -6.18
CA GLU A 87 3.32 6.18 -7.59
C GLU A 87 4.22 5.33 -8.48
N LEU A 88 3.60 4.63 -9.43
CA LEU A 88 4.28 3.82 -10.43
C LEU A 88 4.03 4.40 -11.82
N PHE A 89 5.00 4.25 -12.72
CA PHE A 89 4.88 4.66 -14.11
C PHE A 89 5.11 3.46 -15.01
N ASN A 90 4.30 3.34 -16.06
CA ASN A 90 4.57 2.38 -17.11
C ASN A 90 5.52 2.98 -18.17
N LYS A 91 5.93 2.16 -19.15
CA LYS A 91 6.79 2.60 -20.27
C LYS A 91 6.18 3.71 -21.14
N THR A 92 4.86 3.86 -21.14
CA THR A 92 4.14 4.91 -21.88
C THR A 92 3.83 6.15 -21.02
N ASN A 93 4.50 6.28 -19.87
CA ASN A 93 4.34 7.38 -18.92
C ASN A 93 2.93 7.56 -18.33
N HIS A 94 2.11 6.51 -18.36
CA HIS A 94 0.87 6.46 -17.60
C HIS A 94 1.17 6.16 -16.13
N LYS A 95 0.52 6.93 -15.27
CA LYS A 95 0.68 6.85 -13.82
C LYS A 95 -0.30 5.84 -13.22
N TYR A 96 0.21 5.01 -12.32
CA TYR A 96 -0.55 4.06 -11.51
C TYR A 96 -0.32 4.36 -10.04
N ILE A 97 -1.33 4.08 -9.22
CA ILE A 97 -1.23 4.13 -7.77
C ILE A 97 -1.29 2.70 -7.24
N LEU A 98 -0.34 2.39 -6.36
CA LEU A 98 -0.29 1.16 -5.61
C LEU A 98 -0.53 1.46 -4.14
N CYS A 99 -1.64 0.96 -3.60
CA CYS A 99 -1.99 1.08 -2.19
C CYS A 99 -1.80 -0.26 -1.48
N VAL A 100 -1.52 -0.19 -0.18
CA VAL A 100 -1.57 -1.35 0.69
C VAL A 100 -3.00 -1.91 0.74
N SER A 101 -3.13 -3.23 0.79
CA SER A 101 -4.42 -3.91 0.75
C SER A 101 -5.26 -3.58 1.98
N ARG A 102 -6.51 -3.17 1.73
CA ARG A 102 -7.52 -2.87 2.75
C ARG A 102 -8.35 -4.09 3.15
N ASN A 103 -8.01 -5.28 2.63
CA ASN A 103 -8.70 -6.51 2.96
C ASN A 103 -8.27 -7.01 4.35
N PRO A 104 -9.22 -7.30 5.26
CA PRO A 104 -8.90 -7.93 6.54
C PRO A 104 -8.20 -9.27 6.32
N ALA A 105 -7.21 -9.57 7.15
CA ALA A 105 -6.53 -10.86 7.09
C ALA A 105 -7.36 -11.96 7.72
N THR A 106 -7.24 -13.15 7.15
CA THR A 106 -7.81 -14.38 7.68
C THR A 106 -6.75 -15.21 8.38
N LYS A 107 -7.16 -16.19 9.20
CA LYS A 107 -6.24 -17.17 9.80
C LYS A 107 -5.37 -17.88 8.75
N THR A 108 -5.94 -18.15 7.57
CA THR A 108 -5.20 -18.74 6.45
C THR A 108 -4.14 -17.80 5.89
N ASP A 109 -4.38 -16.49 5.84
CA ASP A 109 -3.41 -15.51 5.36
C ASP A 109 -2.21 -15.41 6.31
N VAL A 110 -2.45 -15.42 7.63
CA VAL A 110 -1.39 -15.44 8.65
C VAL A 110 -0.51 -16.68 8.49
N TYR A 111 -1.12 -17.86 8.28
CA TYR A 111 -0.37 -19.09 8.01
C TYR A 111 0.47 -18.99 6.72
N HIS A 112 -0.08 -18.41 5.65
CA HIS A 112 0.66 -18.22 4.41
C HIS A 112 1.82 -17.23 4.57
N LEU A 113 1.63 -16.15 5.33
CA LEU A 113 2.67 -15.19 5.67
C LEU A 113 3.85 -15.88 6.37
N GLU A 114 3.58 -16.73 7.37
CA GLU A 114 4.61 -17.50 8.08
C GLU A 114 5.40 -18.41 7.13
N LYS A 115 4.69 -19.11 6.21
CA LYS A 115 5.35 -19.96 5.22
C LYS A 115 6.21 -19.16 4.24
N GLN A 116 5.71 -18.03 3.74
CA GLN A 116 6.46 -17.17 2.84
C GLN A 116 7.69 -16.56 3.52
N LEU A 117 7.55 -16.11 4.77
CA LEU A 117 8.65 -15.60 5.59
C LEU A 117 9.76 -16.62 5.71
N ASN A 118 9.43 -17.82 6.19
CA ASN A 118 10.37 -18.92 6.37
C ASN A 118 11.06 -19.32 5.06
N HIS A 119 10.29 -19.38 3.97
CA HIS A 119 10.81 -19.70 2.65
C HIS A 119 11.82 -18.63 2.17
N ARG A 120 11.52 -17.35 2.36
CA ARG A 120 12.40 -16.25 1.95
C ARG A 120 13.69 -16.21 2.76
N LEU A 121 13.62 -16.41 4.08
CA LEU A 121 14.82 -16.49 4.91
C LEU A 121 15.77 -17.61 4.45
N LYS A 122 15.21 -18.77 4.08
CA LYS A 122 15.98 -19.92 3.57
C LYS A 122 16.63 -19.63 2.21
N ILE A 123 15.87 -19.12 1.24
CA ILE A 123 16.41 -18.84 -0.10
C ILE A 123 17.44 -17.71 -0.07
N SER A 124 17.24 -16.70 0.77
CA SER A 124 18.20 -15.60 0.94
C SER A 124 19.41 -15.96 1.79
N GLN A 125 19.54 -17.22 2.24
CA GLN A 125 20.63 -17.71 3.09
C GLN A 125 20.88 -16.78 4.29
N ALA A 126 19.81 -16.32 4.92
CA ALA A 126 19.90 -15.37 6.01
C ALA A 126 20.54 -16.04 7.24
N ASN A 127 21.53 -15.39 7.85
CA ASN A 127 22.18 -15.91 9.04
C ASN A 127 21.19 -16.01 10.20
N GLU A 128 21.17 -17.15 10.89
CA GLU A 128 20.33 -17.38 12.07
C GLU A 128 20.82 -16.57 13.29
N VAL A 129 22.10 -16.21 13.32
CA VAL A 129 22.72 -15.47 14.42
C VAL A 129 23.53 -14.27 13.90
N GLY A 130 23.76 -13.29 14.79
CA GLY A 130 24.50 -12.07 14.46
C GLY A 130 23.72 -11.10 13.56
N LEU A 131 24.45 -10.13 13.01
CA LEU A 131 23.87 -9.12 12.11
C LEU A 131 23.71 -9.71 10.70
N CYS A 132 22.52 -9.55 10.12
CA CYS A 132 22.21 -10.02 8.78
C CYS A 132 21.25 -9.06 8.07
N ASN A 133 21.68 -8.47 6.96
CA ASN A 133 20.88 -7.51 6.20
C ASN A 133 19.67 -8.17 5.54
N HIS A 134 19.84 -9.34 4.91
CA HIS A 134 18.74 -10.10 4.31
C HIS A 134 17.65 -10.42 5.35
N ARG A 135 18.03 -10.89 6.54
CA ARG A 135 17.09 -11.16 7.62
C ARG A 135 16.34 -9.90 8.04
N ARG A 136 17.07 -8.80 8.22
CA ARG A 136 16.50 -7.51 8.61
C ARG A 136 15.48 -7.03 7.58
N GLU A 137 15.82 -7.06 6.30
CA GLU A 137 14.92 -6.65 5.21
C GLU A 137 13.65 -7.50 5.18
N ILE A 138 13.80 -8.83 5.25
CA ILE A 138 12.66 -9.76 5.22
C ILE A 138 11.76 -9.58 6.45
N TYR A 139 12.34 -9.38 7.64
CA TYR A 139 11.56 -9.09 8.85
C TYR A 139 10.88 -7.72 8.80
N ASN A 140 11.50 -6.70 8.21
CA ASN A 140 10.84 -5.42 8.01
C ASN A 140 9.59 -5.59 7.13
N GLU A 141 9.71 -6.28 5.98
CA GLU A 141 8.54 -6.55 5.12
C GLU A 141 7.45 -7.34 5.84
N CYS A 142 7.82 -8.32 6.67
CA CYS A 142 6.86 -9.07 7.48
C CYS A 142 6.19 -8.20 8.55
N PHE A 143 6.96 -7.31 9.18
CA PHE A 143 6.46 -6.43 10.21
C PHE A 143 5.48 -5.41 9.64
N ASP A 144 5.78 -4.89 8.45
CA ASP A 144 4.86 -4.01 7.72
C ASP A 144 3.53 -4.72 7.42
N GLU A 145 3.57 -6.01 7.02
CA GLU A 145 2.35 -6.81 6.83
C GLU A 145 1.59 -7.01 8.15
N LEU A 146 2.28 -7.27 9.27
CA LEU A 146 1.62 -7.38 10.56
C LEU A 146 0.94 -6.06 10.96
N ILE A 147 1.60 -4.92 10.76
CA ILE A 147 1.01 -3.59 10.98
C ILE A 147 -0.25 -3.44 10.11
N ARG A 148 -0.19 -3.84 8.84
CA ARG A 148 -1.35 -3.80 7.94
C ARG A 148 -2.52 -4.60 8.50
N GLN A 149 -2.27 -5.85 8.90
CA GLN A 149 -3.29 -6.77 9.42
C GLN A 149 -3.95 -6.20 10.68
N VAL A 150 -3.15 -5.80 11.68
CA VAL A 150 -3.68 -5.27 12.94
C VAL A 150 -4.38 -3.93 12.78
N THR A 151 -4.06 -3.14 11.74
CA THR A 151 -4.72 -1.85 11.51
C THR A 151 -6.11 -2.03 10.90
N ILE A 152 -6.34 -3.07 10.09
CA ILE A 152 -7.64 -3.32 9.43
C ILE A 152 -8.59 -4.16 10.30
N GLU A 153 -8.09 -4.86 11.32
CA GLU A 153 -8.88 -5.76 12.18
C GLU A 153 -9.82 -5.05 13.20
N TRP A 154 -10.33 -3.85 12.88
CA TRP A 154 -11.13 -3.01 13.78
C TRP A 154 -12.58 -2.83 13.34
#